data_AF-A0A0F8D121-F1
#
_entry.id   AF-A0A0F8D121-F1
#
_cell.length_a   1.000
_cell.length_b   1.000
_cell.length_c   1.000
_cell.angle_alpha   90.00
_cell.angle_beta   90.00
_cell.angle_gamma   90.00
#
_symmetry.space_group_name_H-M   'P 1'
#
loop_
_entity.id
_entity.type
_entity.pdbx_description
1 polymer ?
#
loop_
_entity_poly.entity_id
_entity_poly.type
_entity_poly.pdbx_seq_one_letter_code
_entity_poly.pdbx_strand_id
1 'polypeptide(L)'
;MAKAIETETKETGAGKKGFNIQEKIGKLGDDIDSLAKKTGDEASKLSKNINGEIKSLSGEIRSIDVKDEVKSITGRVEKLVDSTGDSAKKLASEIKADIKKLMDKI
;
A
#
# COMPACT_ATOMS: atom_id res chain seq x y z
N MET A 1 41.01 49.96 -28.26
CA MET A 1 41.39 49.16 -27.07
C MET A 1 40.20 49.12 -26.14
N ALA A 2 39.41 48.04 -26.18
CA ALA A 2 38.33 47.78 -25.23
C ALA A 2 38.84 46.68 -24.29
N LYS A 3 38.90 47.00 -23.00
CA LYS A 3 39.37 46.08 -21.95
C LYS A 3 38.27 45.05 -21.70
N ALA A 4 38.61 43.78 -21.93
CA ALA A 4 37.77 42.64 -21.64
C ALA A 4 37.39 42.62 -20.15
N ILE A 5 36.10 42.46 -19.87
CA ILE A 5 35.57 42.18 -18.54
C ILE A 5 35.37 40.66 -18.52
N GLU A 6 36.43 39.93 -18.23
CA GLU A 6 36.37 38.49 -18.03
C GLU A 6 36.13 38.17 -16.56
N THR A 7 34.98 37.52 -16.34
CA THR A 7 34.78 36.37 -15.45
C THR A 7 35.13 36.54 -13.98
N GLU A 8 34.12 36.84 -13.17
CA GLU A 8 33.90 36.14 -11.90
C GLU A 8 32.39 35.89 -11.72
N THR A 9 31.83 35.01 -12.55
CA THR A 9 30.57 34.36 -12.18
C THR A 9 30.91 33.42 -11.03
N LYS A 10 30.72 33.89 -9.80
CA LYS A 10 30.67 33.03 -8.61
C LYS A 10 29.67 31.92 -8.88
N GLU A 11 30.18 30.75 -9.26
CA GLU A 11 29.48 29.49 -9.07
C GLU A 11 29.20 29.37 -7.58
N THR A 12 28.02 29.84 -7.17
CA THR A 12 27.40 29.47 -5.90
C THR A 12 26.93 28.03 -6.04
N GLY A 13 27.90 27.11 -6.14
CA GLY A 13 27.73 25.69 -5.95
C GLY A 13 27.44 25.39 -4.49
N ALA A 14 26.24 25.73 -4.01
CA ALA A 14 25.74 25.32 -2.69
C ALA A 14 24.23 25.56 -2.63
N GLY A 15 23.40 24.58 -3.01
CA GLY A 15 21.95 24.74 -2.81
C GLY A 15 21.00 23.63 -3.24
N LYS A 16 21.40 22.62 -4.01
CA LYS A 16 20.46 21.64 -4.60
C LYS A 16 20.64 20.17 -4.20
N LYS A 17 21.34 19.86 -3.10
CA LYS A 17 21.49 18.45 -2.64
C LYS A 17 20.59 18.05 -1.47
N GLY A 18 20.05 19.01 -0.70
CA GLY A 18 19.18 18.69 0.46
C GLY A 18 17.71 18.43 0.10
N PHE A 19 17.20 18.99 -1.00
CA PHE A 19 15.77 18.93 -1.34
C PHE A 19 15.27 17.58 -1.85
N ASN A 20 16.15 16.62 -2.17
CA ASN A 20 15.76 15.48 -2.99
C ASN A 20 15.57 14.16 -2.22
N ILE A 21 16.08 14.03 -0.99
CA ILE A 21 16.00 12.77 -0.23
C ILE A 21 14.74 12.71 0.64
N GLN A 22 14.40 13.80 1.32
CA GLN A 22 13.25 13.88 2.22
C GLN A 22 11.94 13.77 1.43
N GLU A 23 11.85 14.44 0.28
CA GLU A 23 10.70 14.34 -0.63
C GLU A 23 10.50 12.90 -1.15
N LYS A 24 11.59 12.23 -1.54
CA LYS A 24 11.54 10.83 -1.99
C LYS A 24 11.12 9.88 -0.88
N ILE A 25 11.59 10.10 0.35
CA ILE A 25 11.21 9.32 1.53
C ILE A 25 9.73 9.54 1.86
N GLY A 26 9.25 10.79 1.80
CA GLY A 26 7.83 11.10 1.98
C GLY A 26 6.96 10.39 0.96
N LYS A 27 7.30 10.51 -0.33
CA LYS A 27 6.59 9.82 -1.41
C LYS A 27 6.61 8.30 -1.24
N LEU A 28 7.74 7.71 -0.83
CA LEU A 28 7.83 6.28 -0.55
C LEU A 28 6.87 5.86 0.56
N GLY A 29 6.74 6.67 1.62
CA GLY A 29 5.76 6.45 2.68
C GLY A 29 4.31 6.47 2.16
N ASP A 30 3.97 7.43 1.30
CA ASP A 30 2.65 7.53 0.68
C ASP A 30 2.37 6.36 -0.26
N ASP A 31 3.36 5.92 -1.04
CA ASP A 31 3.26 4.77 -1.93
C ASP A 31 3.02 3.47 -1.13
N ILE A 32 3.64 3.33 0.04
CA ILE A 32 3.42 2.19 0.96
C ILE A 32 2.01 2.20 1.55
N ASP A 33 1.50 3.37 1.98
CA ASP A 33 0.12 3.49 2.45
C ASP A 33 -0.88 3.15 1.34
N SER A 34 -0.60 3.63 0.12
CA SER A 34 -1.40 3.34 -1.07
C SER A 34 -1.42 1.84 -1.39
N LEU A 35 -0.26 1.17 -1.31
CA LEU A 35 -0.15 -0.28 -1.49
C LEU A 35 -1.03 -1.03 -0.48
N ALA A 36 -0.91 -0.73 0.82
CA ALA A 36 -1.69 -1.40 1.85
C ALA A 36 -3.21 -1.20 1.66
N LYS A 37 -3.63 0.02 1.32
CA LYS A 37 -5.02 0.32 1.03
C LYS A 37 -5.53 -0.47 -0.18
N LYS A 38 -4.79 -0.45 -1.29
CA LYS A 38 -5.16 -1.17 -2.52
C LYS A 38 -5.24 -2.68 -2.29
N THR A 39 -4.33 -3.26 -1.52
CA THR A 39 -4.37 -4.68 -1.16
C THR A 39 -5.66 -5.03 -0.42
N GLY A 40 -6.05 -4.24 0.59
CA GLY A 40 -7.32 -4.45 1.29
C GLY A 40 -8.55 -4.25 0.39
N ASP A 41 -8.55 -3.22 -0.45
CA ASP A 41 -9.64 -2.92 -1.38
C ASP A 41 -9.82 -4.02 -2.44
N GLU A 42 -8.73 -4.53 -3.00
CA GLU A 42 -8.74 -5.63 -3.98
C GLU A 42 -9.20 -6.94 -3.34
N ALA A 43 -8.73 -7.26 -2.14
CA ALA A 43 -9.22 -8.42 -1.37
C ALA A 43 -10.74 -8.33 -1.13
N SER A 44 -11.24 -7.14 -0.74
CA SER A 44 -12.67 -6.90 -0.54
C SER A 44 -13.50 -7.01 -1.82
N LYS A 45 -12.97 -6.54 -2.96
CA LYS A 45 -13.65 -6.70 -4.26
C LYS A 45 -13.73 -8.17 -4.64
N LEU A 46 -12.64 -8.91 -4.48
CA LEU A 46 -12.58 -10.32 -4.83
C LEU A 46 -13.53 -11.14 -3.95
N SER A 47 -13.61 -10.87 -2.64
CA SER A 47 -14.55 -11.59 -1.77
C SER A 47 -16.00 -11.32 -2.08
N LYS A 48 -16.37 -10.12 -2.55
CA LYS A 48 -17.75 -9.86 -3.01
C LYS A 48 -18.12 -10.75 -4.19
N ASN A 49 -17.21 -10.95 -5.15
CA ASN A 49 -17.42 -11.83 -6.28
C ASN A 49 -17.55 -13.29 -5.82
N ILE A 50 -16.59 -13.76 -5.01
CA ILE A 50 -16.58 -15.12 -4.46
C ILE A 50 -17.86 -15.37 -3.64
N ASN A 51 -18.27 -14.45 -2.77
CA ASN A 51 -19.49 -14.58 -1.97
C ASN A 51 -20.75 -14.57 -2.84
N GLY A 52 -20.74 -13.88 -3.98
CA GLY A 52 -21.79 -13.95 -4.99
C GLY A 52 -21.90 -15.36 -5.58
N GLU A 53 -20.78 -15.95 -5.99
CA GLU A 53 -20.72 -17.32 -6.52
C GLU A 53 -21.17 -18.35 -5.46
N ILE A 54 -20.68 -18.22 -4.22
CA ILE A 54 -21.07 -19.10 -3.10
C ILE A 54 -22.59 -19.02 -2.85
N LYS A 55 -23.18 -17.83 -2.90
CA LYS A 55 -24.64 -17.66 -2.72
C LYS A 55 -25.42 -18.32 -3.85
N SER A 56 -24.97 -18.19 -5.10
CA SER A 56 -25.60 -18.86 -6.24
C SER A 56 -25.58 -20.38 -6.06
N LEU A 57 -24.43 -20.95 -5.68
CA LEU A 57 -24.31 -22.38 -5.38
C LEU A 57 -25.23 -22.80 -4.22
N SER A 58 -25.31 -22.00 -3.16
CA SER A 58 -26.19 -22.27 -2.02
C SER A 58 -27.67 -22.33 -2.41
N GLY A 59 -28.09 -21.62 -3.46
CA GLY A 59 -29.46 -21.63 -3.96
C GLY A 59 -29.85 -22.97 -4.62
N GLU A 60 -28.87 -23.68 -5.16
CA GLU A 60 -29.07 -24.96 -5.86
C GLU A 60 -28.97 -26.17 -4.92
N ILE A 61 -28.32 -26.02 -3.76
CA ILE A 61 -28.13 -27.08 -2.79
C ILE A 61 -29.44 -27.37 -2.02
N ARG A 62 -29.85 -28.64 -1.98
CA ARG A 62 -31.02 -29.11 -1.20
C ARG A 62 -30.65 -29.68 0.17
N SER A 63 -29.45 -30.25 0.31
CA SER A 63 -28.98 -30.85 1.56
C SER A 63 -28.70 -29.78 2.62
N ILE A 64 -29.20 -29.98 3.84
CA ILE A 64 -29.02 -29.03 4.95
C ILE A 64 -27.56 -29.00 5.40
N ASP A 65 -26.94 -30.18 5.55
CA ASP A 65 -25.54 -30.30 6.00
C ASP A 65 -24.59 -29.51 5.08
N VAL A 66 -24.80 -29.63 3.77
CA VAL A 66 -24.01 -28.92 2.76
C VAL A 66 -24.27 -27.40 2.79
N LYS A 67 -25.50 -26.95 3.11
CA LYS A 67 -25.78 -25.52 3.26
C LYS A 67 -25.03 -24.89 4.43
N ASP A 68 -24.88 -25.63 5.53
CA ASP A 68 -24.14 -25.13 6.69
C ASP A 68 -22.63 -25.11 6.45
N GLU A 69 -22.09 -26.08 5.71
CA GLU A 69 -20.72 -26.01 5.18
C GLU A 69 -20.51 -24.77 4.30
N VAL A 70 -21.45 -24.47 3.40
CA VAL A 70 -21.38 -23.29 2.54
C VAL A 70 -21.35 -21.98 3.35
N LYS A 71 -22.20 -21.83 4.37
CA LYS A 71 -22.15 -20.66 5.27
C LYS A 71 -20.81 -20.55 6.00
N SER A 72 -20.26 -21.69 6.44
CA SER A 72 -18.94 -21.72 7.08
C SER A 72 -17.84 -21.24 6.11
N ILE A 73 -17.91 -21.65 4.84
CA ILE A 73 -16.99 -21.17 3.79
C ILE A 73 -17.13 -19.66 3.60
N THR A 74 -18.34 -19.11 3.52
CA THR A 74 -18.56 -17.65 3.43
C THR A 74 -17.88 -16.91 4.58
N GLY A 75 -18.08 -17.36 5.82
CA GLY A 75 -17.43 -16.74 6.99
C GLY A 75 -15.91 -16.86 6.98
N ARG A 76 -15.35 -17.93 6.40
CA ARG A 76 -13.89 -18.08 6.22
C ARG A 76 -13.34 -17.15 5.14
N VAL A 77 -14.08 -16.91 4.06
CA VAL A 77 -13.71 -15.93 3.02
C VAL A 77 -13.69 -14.51 3.59
N GLU A 78 -14.68 -14.15 4.40
CA GLU A 78 -14.72 -12.85 5.09
C GLU A 78 -13.50 -12.67 6.02
N LYS A 79 -13.21 -13.67 6.86
CA LYS A 79 -12.02 -13.66 7.73
C LYS A 79 -10.70 -13.54 6.96
N LEU A 80 -10.61 -14.18 5.79
CA LEU A 80 -9.42 -14.09 4.93
C LEU A 80 -9.18 -12.66 4.45
N VAL A 81 -10.24 -11.95 4.05
CA VAL A 81 -10.15 -10.55 3.62
C VAL A 81 -9.75 -9.65 4.76
N ASP A 82 -10.40 -9.77 5.92
CA ASP A 82 -10.08 -8.95 7.09
C ASP A 82 -8.62 -9.15 7.49
N SER A 83 -8.17 -10.41 7.57
CA SER A 83 -6.79 -10.76 7.89
C SER A 83 -5.80 -10.21 6.88
N THR A 84 -6.13 -10.25 5.58
CA THR A 84 -5.27 -9.72 4.51
C THR A 84 -5.15 -8.20 4.62
N GLY A 85 -6.27 -7.49 4.78
CA GLY A 85 -6.28 -6.03 4.90
C GLY A 85 -5.55 -5.55 6.15
N ASP A 86 -5.75 -6.20 7.29
CA ASP A 86 -5.10 -5.82 8.54
C ASP A 86 -3.61 -6.17 8.54
N SER A 87 -3.22 -7.32 7.98
CA SER A 87 -1.80 -7.67 7.82
C SER A 87 -1.08 -6.68 6.90
N ALA A 88 -1.72 -6.25 5.81
CA ALA A 88 -1.16 -5.24 4.91
C ALA A 88 -0.93 -3.90 5.62
N LYS A 89 -1.91 -3.42 6.41
CA LYS A 89 -1.77 -2.18 7.20
C LYS A 89 -0.67 -2.28 8.26
N LYS A 90 -0.58 -3.42 8.95
CA LYS A 90 0.44 -3.66 9.97
C LYS A 90 1.83 -3.62 9.34
N LEU A 91 2.04 -4.38 8.25
CA LEU A 91 3.32 -4.42 7.56
C LEU A 91 3.71 -3.05 6.99
N ALA A 92 2.77 -2.30 6.41
CA ALA A 92 3.02 -0.93 5.94
C ALA A 92 3.48 -0.01 7.08
N SER A 93 2.87 -0.12 8.26
CA SER A 93 3.26 0.66 9.43
C SER A 93 4.68 0.32 9.92
N GLU A 94 5.03 -0.97 9.93
CA GLU A 94 6.37 -1.45 10.28
C GLU A 94 7.43 -0.92 9.29
N ILE A 95 7.17 -1.04 7.97
CA ILE A 95 8.08 -0.54 6.94
C ILE A 95 8.25 0.98 7.06
N LYS A 96 7.16 1.73 7.27
CA LYS A 96 7.24 3.19 7.47
C LYS A 96 8.04 3.58 8.71
N ALA A 97 7.91 2.83 9.80
CA ALA A 97 8.73 3.06 10.98
C ALA A 97 10.22 2.86 10.70
N ASP A 98 10.58 1.84 9.91
CA ASP A 98 11.96 1.59 9.53
C ASP A 98 12.51 2.65 8.54
N ILE A 99 11.68 3.12 7.60
CA ILE A 99 12.03 4.26 6.74
C ILE A 99 12.29 5.52 7.57
N LYS A 100 11.49 5.78 8.60
CA LYS A 100 11.73 6.90 9.51
C LYS A 100 13.06 6.76 10.25
N LYS A 101 13.38 5.57 10.77
CA LYS A 101 14.69 5.30 11.40
C LYS A 101 15.86 5.49 10.42
N LEU A 102 15.66 5.23 9.13
CA LEU A 102 16.66 5.51 8.09
C LEU A 102 16.81 7.01 7.88
N MET A 103 15.71 7.77 7.85
CA MET A 103 15.72 9.22 7.74
C MET A 103 16.45 9.88 8.92
N ASP A 104 16.28 9.38 10.13
CA ASP A 104 16.97 9.90 11.33
C ASP A 104 18.50 9.71 11.28
N LYS A 105 19.02 8.90 10.35
CA LYS A 105 20.46 8.63 10.16
C LYS A 105 21.08 9.41 8.99
N ILE A 106 20.28 10.15 8.21
CA ILE A 106 20.71 10.91 7.02
C ILE A 106 20.64 12.40 7.34
#